data_AF-A0AAD4BVQ8-F1
#
_entry.id   AF-A0AAD4BVQ8-F1
#
_cell.length_a   1.000
_cell.length_b   1.000
_cell.length_c   1.000
_cell.angle_alpha   90.00
_cell.angle_beta   90.00
_cell.angle_gamma   90.00
#
_symmetry.space_group_name_H-M   'P 1'
#
loop_
_entity.id
_entity.type
_entity.pdbx_description
1 polymer ?
#
loop_
_entity_poly.entity_id
_entity_poly.type
_entity_poly.pdbx_seq_one_letter_code
_entity_poly.pdbx_strand_id
1 'polypeptide(L)'
;MARRSTVAFVALSFLVVSLAYLAQSYVSPLGPAPHLGTGLGLSVILSTLVIYVQAAVYAPFTPQQIPLSGQEPEREADADYPEVAIEPRPRFARRIIAIGDIHGDLENAGRVLQMAGVVDEDGNWSGNTDVFVQTGDIIDRGDDTIELFQWMEDLREQAHGVGGEVISLLGNHEWMNTIGDWRYVYPSEIETFGSISARQKAVTIGWLGSTWASNYTSAARLPLHSLLGPPNTDYPPEKGSMYARANAGPLSHAAFSFVHGGLAPTYPNLQPFPGAINNLSASLLRKLRSRSPQPPPHPPHAYPGLPAGTTREEARLYGSDGPLWYRGWAEEEEYKVCEKVDEVLQKTGTRRMVMGHTPHLQSIVARCGGKVLIIDTGISHAYEGALSALSIEYTLEPVKGGGWKEQEVVKALYTEQEDELLVTAVREFDGDLW
;
A
#
# COMPACT_ATOMS: atom_id res chain seq x y z
N MET A 1 23.92 -10.87 -53.68
CA MET A 1 22.73 -10.89 -52.80
C MET A 1 22.87 -12.07 -51.85
N ALA A 2 22.36 -11.97 -50.61
CA ALA A 2 22.59 -12.88 -49.46
C ALA A 2 23.90 -12.63 -48.68
N ARG A 3 23.86 -11.60 -47.80
CA ARG A 3 24.70 -11.49 -46.58
C ARG A 3 24.33 -10.29 -45.68
N ARG A 4 23.35 -9.47 -46.05
CA ARG A 4 22.90 -8.30 -45.26
C ARG A 4 21.66 -8.54 -44.37
N SER A 5 21.02 -9.70 -44.44
CA SER A 5 19.77 -9.96 -43.69
C SER A 5 19.96 -10.63 -42.32
N THR A 6 21.07 -11.33 -42.07
CA THR A 6 21.27 -12.05 -40.80
C THR A 6 21.82 -11.16 -39.67
N VAL A 7 22.64 -10.15 -40.00
CA VAL A 7 23.21 -9.22 -39.00
C VAL A 7 22.17 -8.24 -38.46
N ALA A 8 21.20 -7.85 -39.30
CA ALA A 8 20.12 -6.95 -38.89
C ALA A 8 19.13 -7.62 -37.91
N PHE A 9 18.84 -8.91 -38.10
CA PHE A 9 17.94 -9.64 -37.19
C PHE A 9 18.58 -9.88 -35.82
N VAL A 10 19.87 -10.23 -35.76
CA VAL A 10 20.56 -10.45 -34.49
C VAL A 10 20.75 -9.14 -33.72
N ALA A 11 21.12 -8.05 -34.41
CA ALA A 11 21.30 -6.75 -33.76
C ALA A 11 19.97 -6.17 -33.22
N LEU A 12 18.86 -6.38 -33.92
CA LEU A 12 17.54 -5.93 -33.47
C LEU A 12 17.06 -6.73 -32.24
N SER A 13 17.31 -8.05 -32.20
CA SER A 13 16.99 -8.87 -31.03
C SER A 13 17.79 -8.47 -29.79
N PHE A 14 19.09 -8.13 -29.94
CA PHE A 14 19.89 -7.65 -28.81
C PHE A 14 19.53 -6.22 -28.36
N LEU A 15 19.08 -5.36 -29.29
CA LEU A 15 18.60 -4.02 -28.95
C LEU A 15 17.27 -4.07 -28.17
N VAL A 16 16.35 -4.96 -28.57
CA VAL A 16 15.07 -5.17 -27.88
C VAL A 16 15.28 -5.78 -26.50
N VAL A 17 16.21 -6.74 -26.36
CA VAL A 17 16.55 -7.31 -25.04
C VAL A 17 17.26 -6.29 -24.15
N SER A 18 18.15 -5.45 -24.67
CA SER A 18 18.78 -4.36 -23.89
C SER A 18 17.81 -3.25 -23.49
N LEU A 19 16.83 -2.90 -24.34
CA LEU A 19 15.79 -1.94 -23.99
C LEU A 19 14.80 -2.51 -22.98
N ALA A 20 14.48 -3.81 -23.05
CA ALA A 20 13.68 -4.50 -22.04
C ALA A 20 14.41 -4.57 -20.69
N TYR A 21 15.73 -4.79 -20.70
CA TYR A 21 16.55 -4.80 -19.48
C TYR A 21 16.74 -3.39 -18.89
N LEU A 22 16.80 -2.36 -19.72
CA LEU A 22 16.80 -0.95 -19.27
C LEU A 22 15.44 -0.53 -18.72
N ALA A 23 14.33 -1.02 -19.30
CA ALA A 23 12.99 -0.74 -18.80
C ALA A 23 12.73 -1.44 -17.44
N GLN A 24 13.23 -2.66 -17.25
CA GLN A 24 13.14 -3.37 -15.97
C GLN A 24 13.94 -2.72 -14.84
N SER A 25 15.06 -2.05 -15.15
CA SER A 25 15.90 -1.40 -14.13
C SER A 25 15.40 -0.01 -13.71
N TYR A 26 14.51 0.62 -14.48
CA TYR A 26 13.93 1.93 -14.17
C TYR A 26 12.51 1.88 -13.58
N VAL A 27 11.88 0.70 -13.52
CA VAL A 27 10.48 0.55 -13.02
C VAL A 27 10.36 -0.37 -11.80
N SER A 28 11.46 -0.94 -11.28
CA SER A 28 11.41 -1.72 -10.02
C SER A 28 11.64 -0.85 -8.78
N PRO A 29 10.77 -0.90 -7.76
CA PRO A 29 11.06 -0.32 -6.43
C PRO A 29 11.94 -1.23 -5.56
N LEU A 30 12.27 -2.43 -6.05
CA LEU A 30 13.23 -3.33 -5.41
C LEU A 30 14.60 -3.11 -6.06
N GLY A 31 15.60 -2.69 -5.26
CA GLY A 31 16.98 -2.50 -5.73
C GLY A 31 17.59 -3.74 -6.41
N PRO A 32 18.81 -3.64 -6.99
CA PRO A 32 19.35 -4.69 -7.84
C PRO A 32 19.52 -6.01 -7.09
N ALA A 33 18.99 -7.09 -7.65
CA ALA A 33 19.13 -8.46 -7.15
C ALA A 33 20.61 -8.88 -7.07
N PRO A 34 20.98 -9.79 -6.14
CA PRO A 34 22.36 -10.16 -5.88
C PRO A 34 22.97 -10.95 -7.04
N HIS A 35 24.23 -10.61 -7.33
CA HIS A 35 25.08 -11.26 -8.33
C HIS A 35 25.20 -12.78 -8.11
N LEU A 36 24.73 -13.57 -9.08
CA LEU A 36 25.28 -14.90 -9.34
C LEU A 36 26.60 -14.71 -10.08
N GLY A 37 27.71 -14.97 -9.37
CA GLY A 37 29.05 -14.85 -9.93
C GLY A 37 29.36 -15.98 -10.91
N THR A 38 29.87 -15.61 -12.09
CA THR A 38 30.91 -16.37 -12.81
C THR A 38 31.64 -15.44 -13.79
N GLY A 39 32.97 -15.41 -13.70
CA GLY A 39 33.87 -15.17 -14.84
C GLY A 39 34.29 -13.74 -15.16
N LEU A 40 35.43 -13.30 -14.61
CA LEU A 40 36.26 -12.26 -15.22
C LEU A 40 36.61 -12.66 -16.67
N GLY A 41 36.37 -11.79 -17.65
CA GLY A 41 36.94 -11.97 -18.99
C GLY A 41 36.30 -11.25 -20.19
N LEU A 42 35.12 -10.62 -20.06
CA LEU A 42 34.42 -10.02 -21.22
C LEU A 42 33.94 -8.57 -21.05
N SER A 43 34.19 -7.93 -19.90
CA SER A 43 33.68 -6.57 -19.59
C SER A 43 34.50 -5.41 -20.17
N VAL A 44 35.58 -5.66 -20.95
CA VAL A 44 36.50 -4.59 -21.40
C VAL A 44 36.36 -4.24 -22.89
N ILE A 45 35.47 -4.90 -23.65
CA ILE A 45 35.32 -4.63 -25.10
C ILE A 45 33.97 -3.98 -25.46
N LEU A 46 32.98 -3.91 -24.56
CA LEU A 46 31.70 -3.24 -24.85
C LEU A 46 31.62 -1.76 -24.42
N SER A 47 32.54 -1.29 -23.57
CA SER A 47 32.51 0.07 -23.01
C SER A 47 33.13 1.15 -23.90
N THR A 48 33.85 0.76 -24.98
CA THR A 48 34.53 1.70 -25.88
C THR A 48 33.75 2.00 -27.17
N LEU A 49 32.65 1.28 -27.45
CA LEU A 49 31.82 1.54 -28.65
C LEU A 49 30.65 2.51 -28.39
N VAL A 50 30.23 2.66 -27.12
CA VAL A 50 29.10 3.55 -26.75
C VAL A 50 29.53 5.02 -26.62
N ILE A 51 30.83 5.28 -26.39
CA ILE A 51 31.37 6.65 -26.27
C ILE A 51 31.57 7.32 -27.65
N TYR A 52 31.63 6.55 -28.75
CA TYR A 52 31.85 7.10 -30.09
C TYR A 52 30.57 7.56 -30.83
N VAL A 53 29.37 7.24 -30.32
CA VAL A 53 28.09 7.67 -30.96
C VAL A 53 27.51 8.93 -30.30
N GLN A 54 27.97 9.31 -29.10
CA GLN A 54 27.56 10.56 -28.45
C GLN A 54 28.37 11.82 -28.85
N ALA A 55 29.43 11.68 -29.67
CA ALA A 55 30.30 12.80 -30.06
C ALA A 55 30.06 13.32 -31.50
N ALA A 56 28.97 12.95 -32.16
CA ALA A 56 28.67 13.38 -33.54
C ALA A 56 27.36 14.20 -33.70
N VAL A 57 26.69 14.58 -32.61
CA VAL A 57 25.43 15.38 -32.67
C VAL A 57 25.54 16.74 -31.96
N TYR A 58 26.68 17.06 -31.35
CA TYR A 58 26.94 18.40 -30.80
C TYR A 58 28.08 19.09 -31.56
N ALA A 59 27.75 19.67 -32.72
CA ALA A 59 28.55 20.73 -33.31
C ALA A 59 28.16 22.08 -32.67
N PRO A 60 29.13 22.96 -32.33
CA PRO A 60 28.85 24.24 -31.70
C PRO A 60 28.32 25.24 -32.72
N PHE A 61 27.13 25.80 -32.48
CA PHE A 61 26.67 26.98 -33.19
C PHE A 61 27.39 28.22 -32.64
N THR A 62 28.12 28.89 -33.52
CA THR A 62 28.67 30.23 -33.35
C THR A 62 27.54 31.27 -33.21
N PRO A 63 27.62 32.26 -32.31
CA PRO A 63 26.63 33.32 -32.23
C PRO A 63 26.85 34.32 -33.37
N GLN A 64 25.91 34.40 -34.30
CA GLN A 64 25.86 35.45 -35.31
C GLN A 64 25.04 36.61 -34.75
N GLN A 65 25.67 37.78 -34.58
CA GLN A 65 25.00 39.02 -34.22
C GLN A 65 24.08 39.45 -35.37
N ILE A 66 22.79 39.61 -35.10
CA ILE A 66 21.82 40.25 -36.00
C ILE A 66 21.47 41.63 -35.38
N PRO A 67 21.54 42.72 -36.16
CA PRO A 67 21.33 44.07 -35.64
C PRO A 67 19.85 44.33 -35.33
N LEU A 68 19.60 45.04 -34.23
CA LEU A 68 18.31 45.62 -33.88
C LEU A 68 17.92 46.67 -34.93
N SER A 69 16.95 46.33 -35.78
CA SER A 69 16.22 47.25 -36.63
C SER A 69 14.75 47.15 -36.23
N GLY A 70 14.21 48.25 -35.70
CA GLY A 70 12.83 48.32 -35.26
C GLY A 70 11.84 48.30 -36.42
N GLN A 71 10.78 47.52 -36.27
CA GLN A 71 9.45 47.73 -36.83
C GLN A 71 8.50 46.75 -36.12
N GLU A 72 7.54 47.29 -35.36
CA GLU A 72 6.39 46.53 -34.87
C GLU A 72 5.55 46.06 -36.06
N PRO A 73 5.20 44.77 -36.18
CA PRO A 73 4.20 44.36 -37.15
C PRO A 73 2.80 44.62 -36.60
N GLU A 74 1.99 45.27 -37.44
CA GLU A 74 0.58 45.60 -37.25
C GLU A 74 -0.25 44.36 -36.87
N ARG A 75 -1.25 44.56 -35.98
CA ARG A 75 -2.29 43.57 -35.68
C ARG A 75 -3.10 43.27 -36.95
N GLU A 76 -2.91 42.09 -37.54
CA GLU A 76 -3.92 41.48 -38.39
C GLU A 76 -5.07 40.94 -37.53
N ALA A 77 -6.29 41.33 -37.91
CA ALA A 77 -7.54 40.95 -37.28
C ALA A 77 -8.00 39.55 -37.74
N ASP A 78 -8.65 38.83 -36.83
CA ASP A 78 -9.54 37.67 -37.04
C ASP A 78 -9.08 36.59 -38.03
N ALA A 79 -8.13 35.77 -37.57
CA ALA A 79 -8.04 34.40 -38.05
C ALA A 79 -8.93 33.51 -37.16
N ASP A 80 -9.98 32.97 -37.77
CA ASP A 80 -10.85 31.92 -37.22
C ASP A 80 -10.00 30.66 -36.98
N TYR A 81 -9.41 30.55 -35.79
CA TYR A 81 -8.71 29.34 -35.37
C TYR A 81 -9.77 28.26 -35.13
N PRO A 82 -9.69 27.09 -35.79
CA PRO A 82 -10.59 26.00 -35.47
C PRO A 82 -10.45 25.71 -33.98
N GLU A 83 -11.58 25.77 -33.28
CA GLU A 83 -11.70 25.43 -31.87
C GLU A 83 -11.09 24.04 -31.70
N VAL A 84 -9.85 23.97 -31.18
CA VAL A 84 -9.16 22.72 -30.94
C VAL A 84 -10.05 21.98 -29.96
N ALA A 85 -10.72 20.93 -30.44
CA ALA A 85 -11.53 20.06 -29.60
C ALA A 85 -10.58 19.50 -28.53
N ILE A 86 -10.63 20.08 -27.33
CA ILE A 86 -9.89 19.59 -26.18
C ILE A 86 -10.44 18.20 -25.95
N GLU A 87 -9.62 17.16 -26.17
CA GLU A 87 -10.04 15.80 -25.86
C GLU A 87 -10.57 15.78 -24.42
N PRO A 88 -11.77 15.19 -24.19
CA PRO A 88 -12.35 15.19 -22.87
C PRO A 88 -11.37 14.53 -21.90
N ARG A 89 -11.00 15.26 -20.84
CA ARG A 89 -10.07 14.77 -19.83
C ARG A 89 -10.58 13.40 -19.33
N PRO A 90 -9.71 12.38 -19.17
CA PRO A 90 -10.18 11.05 -18.83
C PRO A 90 -10.82 11.03 -17.44
N ARG A 91 -11.95 10.33 -17.32
CA ARG A 91 -12.54 9.96 -16.03
C ARG A 91 -11.64 8.97 -15.33
N PHE A 92 -11.42 9.16 -14.03
CA PHE A 92 -10.76 8.19 -13.17
C PHE A 92 -11.77 7.54 -12.23
N ALA A 93 -11.67 6.24 -12.02
CA ALA A 93 -12.44 5.50 -11.05
C ALA A 93 -11.53 4.49 -10.33
N ARG A 94 -11.84 4.21 -9.06
CA ARG A 94 -11.14 3.19 -8.26
C ARG A 94 -12.10 2.55 -7.26
N ARG A 95 -12.08 1.22 -7.18
CA ARG A 95 -12.78 0.41 -6.18
C ARG A 95 -11.78 -0.21 -5.22
N ILE A 96 -11.95 0.07 -3.94
CA ILE A 96 -11.12 -0.46 -2.85
C ILE A 96 -12.02 -1.28 -1.94
N ILE A 97 -11.58 -2.48 -1.58
CA ILE A 97 -12.21 -3.31 -0.55
C ILE A 97 -11.25 -3.45 0.62
N ALA A 98 -11.75 -3.34 1.85
CA ALA A 98 -10.97 -3.61 3.04
C ALA A 98 -11.70 -4.53 4.02
N ILE A 99 -10.97 -5.44 4.67
CA ILE A 99 -11.49 -6.28 5.75
C ILE A 99 -10.63 -6.17 7.00
N GLY A 100 -11.28 -6.43 8.14
CA GLY A 100 -10.65 -6.47 9.45
C GLY A 100 -9.90 -7.78 9.74
N ASP A 101 -9.95 -8.15 11.01
CA ASP A 101 -9.21 -9.26 11.61
C ASP A 101 -9.81 -10.61 11.19
N ILE A 102 -8.97 -11.53 10.70
CA ILE A 102 -9.40 -12.85 10.18
C ILE A 102 -9.22 -13.95 11.22
N HIS A 103 -8.15 -13.89 12.01
CA HIS A 103 -7.88 -14.85 13.10
C HIS A 103 -8.03 -16.32 12.73
N GLY A 104 -7.24 -16.76 11.75
CA GLY A 104 -7.04 -18.17 11.44
C GLY A 104 -8.27 -18.86 10.84
N ASP A 105 -9.20 -18.11 10.27
CA ASP A 105 -10.47 -18.59 9.73
C ASP A 105 -10.56 -18.37 8.20
N LEU A 106 -10.13 -19.37 7.44
CA LEU A 106 -10.14 -19.32 5.97
C LEU A 106 -11.55 -19.33 5.41
N GLU A 107 -12.48 -20.07 6.03
CA GLU A 107 -13.84 -20.22 5.54
C GLU A 107 -14.58 -18.88 5.55
N ASN A 108 -14.60 -18.19 6.68
CA ASN A 108 -15.29 -16.89 6.77
C ASN A 108 -14.56 -15.81 5.96
N ALA A 109 -13.22 -15.85 5.88
CA ALA A 109 -12.48 -14.97 4.99
C ALA A 109 -12.88 -15.18 3.51
N GLY A 110 -12.99 -16.43 3.06
CA GLY A 110 -13.49 -16.81 1.74
C GLY A 110 -14.87 -16.25 1.45
N ARG A 111 -15.83 -16.48 2.36
CA ARG A 111 -17.21 -15.97 2.23
C ARG A 111 -17.25 -14.45 2.10
N VAL A 112 -16.49 -13.73 2.93
CA VAL A 112 -16.44 -12.26 2.92
C VAL A 112 -15.79 -11.74 1.64
N LEU A 113 -14.64 -12.29 1.23
CA LEU A 113 -13.92 -11.82 0.05
C LEU A 113 -14.70 -12.11 -1.24
N GLN A 114 -15.42 -13.23 -1.32
CA GLN A 114 -16.29 -13.53 -2.45
C GLN A 114 -17.48 -12.57 -2.51
N MET A 115 -18.17 -12.34 -1.38
CA MET A 115 -19.29 -11.39 -1.28
C MET A 115 -18.87 -9.96 -1.67
N ALA A 116 -17.69 -9.52 -1.26
CA ALA A 116 -17.18 -8.19 -1.58
C ALA A 116 -16.66 -8.07 -3.03
N GLY A 117 -16.56 -9.18 -3.77
CA GLY A 117 -16.04 -9.23 -5.13
C GLY A 117 -14.52 -9.10 -5.22
N VAL A 118 -13.78 -9.47 -4.17
CA VAL A 118 -12.31 -9.55 -4.21
C VAL A 118 -11.87 -10.84 -4.89
N VAL A 119 -12.55 -11.95 -4.57
CA VAL A 119 -12.29 -13.26 -5.18
C VAL A 119 -13.50 -13.79 -5.94
N ASP A 120 -13.26 -14.68 -6.91
CA ASP A 120 -14.27 -15.43 -7.63
C ASP A 120 -14.73 -16.69 -6.87
N GLU A 121 -15.52 -17.55 -7.52
CA GLU A 121 -16.04 -18.79 -6.94
C GLU A 121 -14.95 -19.84 -6.64
N ASP A 122 -13.78 -19.74 -7.30
CA ASP A 122 -12.64 -20.62 -7.10
C ASP A 122 -11.63 -20.04 -6.09
N GLY A 123 -11.93 -18.88 -5.49
CA GLY A 123 -11.05 -18.19 -4.56
C GLY A 123 -9.90 -17.42 -5.22
N ASN A 124 -9.92 -17.22 -6.54
CA ASN A 124 -8.92 -16.44 -7.26
C ASN A 124 -9.32 -14.97 -7.36
N TRP A 125 -8.36 -14.07 -7.56
CA TRP A 125 -8.60 -12.65 -7.78
C TRP A 125 -9.61 -12.42 -8.90
N SER A 126 -10.72 -11.75 -8.56
CA SER A 126 -11.87 -11.62 -9.48
C SER A 126 -11.64 -10.62 -10.62
N GLY A 127 -10.70 -9.67 -10.44
CA GLY A 127 -10.52 -8.52 -11.32
C GLY A 127 -11.57 -7.39 -11.14
N ASN A 128 -12.55 -7.55 -10.25
CA ASN A 128 -13.58 -6.55 -10.00
C ASN A 128 -13.19 -5.50 -8.95
N THR A 129 -12.06 -5.70 -8.28
CA THR A 129 -11.50 -4.81 -7.25
C THR A 129 -10.16 -4.28 -7.75
N ASP A 130 -9.87 -2.99 -7.55
CA ASP A 130 -8.56 -2.43 -7.91
C ASP A 130 -7.55 -2.60 -6.77
N VAL A 131 -8.00 -2.44 -5.52
CA VAL A 131 -7.14 -2.58 -4.34
C VAL A 131 -7.88 -3.33 -3.24
N PHE A 132 -7.28 -4.40 -2.75
CA PHE A 132 -7.72 -5.10 -1.55
C PHE A 132 -6.82 -4.76 -0.37
N VAL A 133 -7.40 -4.46 0.80
CA VAL A 133 -6.68 -4.15 2.04
C VAL A 133 -7.09 -5.09 3.16
N GLN A 134 -6.11 -5.72 3.81
CA GLN A 134 -6.30 -6.53 5.01
C GLN A 134 -5.59 -5.82 6.18
N THR A 135 -6.31 -5.51 7.27
CA THR A 135 -5.80 -4.63 8.34
C THR A 135 -5.06 -5.33 9.48
N GLY A 136 -4.44 -6.48 9.25
CA GLY A 136 -3.68 -7.24 10.25
C GLY A 136 -4.50 -8.27 11.01
N ASP A 137 -3.84 -9.06 11.87
CA ASP A 137 -4.48 -10.13 12.65
C ASP A 137 -5.10 -11.22 11.77
N ILE A 138 -4.28 -11.76 10.87
CA ILE A 138 -4.61 -12.93 10.06
C ILE A 138 -4.43 -14.20 10.88
N ILE A 139 -3.42 -14.24 11.76
CA ILE A 139 -3.03 -15.39 12.58
C ILE A 139 -3.78 -15.45 13.93
N ASP A 140 -3.60 -16.59 14.62
CA ASP A 140 -4.13 -16.94 15.95
C ASP A 140 -5.64 -17.19 15.99
N ARG A 141 -6.11 -17.82 17.09
CA ARG A 141 -7.50 -18.25 17.36
C ARG A 141 -8.11 -19.29 16.40
N GLY A 142 -7.53 -19.52 15.23
CA GLY A 142 -7.89 -20.61 14.31
C GLY A 142 -6.68 -21.43 13.84
N ASP A 143 -6.94 -22.41 12.97
CA ASP A 143 -5.95 -23.39 12.51
C ASP A 143 -5.40 -23.09 11.10
N ASP A 144 -6.00 -22.15 10.36
CA ASP A 144 -5.80 -22.01 8.91
C ASP A 144 -4.64 -21.07 8.53
N THR A 145 -3.75 -20.73 9.46
CA THR A 145 -2.68 -19.74 9.24
C THR A 145 -1.82 -20.02 8.03
N ILE A 146 -1.41 -21.29 7.81
CA ILE A 146 -0.56 -21.64 6.67
C ILE A 146 -1.30 -21.36 5.36
N GLU A 147 -2.56 -21.79 5.27
CA GLU A 147 -3.39 -21.68 4.08
C GLU A 147 -3.77 -20.21 3.80
N LEU A 148 -4.15 -19.46 4.84
CA LEU A 148 -4.45 -18.03 4.74
C LEU A 148 -3.25 -17.24 4.20
N PHE A 149 -2.05 -17.42 4.76
CA PHE A 149 -0.89 -16.68 4.25
C PHE A 149 -0.48 -17.12 2.85
N GLN A 150 -0.63 -18.40 2.48
CA GLN A 150 -0.40 -18.83 1.10
C GLN A 150 -1.39 -18.17 0.14
N TRP A 151 -2.68 -18.19 0.49
CA TRP A 151 -3.74 -17.58 -0.30
C TRP A 151 -3.56 -16.06 -0.46
N MET A 152 -3.17 -15.36 0.60
CA MET A 152 -2.88 -13.92 0.53
C MET A 152 -1.72 -13.61 -0.43
N GLU A 153 -0.70 -14.46 -0.51
CA GLU A 153 0.41 -14.28 -1.46
C GLU A 153 0.00 -14.63 -2.90
N ASP A 154 -0.81 -15.68 -3.10
CA ASP A 154 -1.37 -16.02 -4.41
C ASP A 154 -2.24 -14.86 -4.94
N LEU A 155 -3.11 -14.30 -4.09
CA LEU A 155 -3.90 -13.10 -4.43
C LEU A 155 -3.02 -11.90 -4.76
N ARG A 156 -1.85 -11.75 -4.11
CA ARG A 156 -0.89 -10.69 -4.45
C ARG A 156 -0.43 -10.80 -5.88
N GLU A 157 0.00 -12.00 -6.26
CA GLU A 157 0.56 -12.27 -7.58
C GLU A 157 -0.51 -12.10 -8.66
N GLN A 158 -1.70 -12.65 -8.42
CA GLN A 158 -2.83 -12.55 -9.34
C GLN A 158 -3.31 -11.11 -9.54
N ALA A 159 -3.49 -10.35 -8.44
CA ALA A 159 -3.88 -8.94 -8.51
C ALA A 159 -2.86 -8.12 -9.30
N HIS A 160 -1.58 -8.24 -8.94
CA HIS A 160 -0.50 -7.50 -9.60
C HIS A 160 -0.42 -7.84 -11.10
N GLY A 161 -0.67 -9.10 -11.48
CA GLY A 161 -0.68 -9.55 -12.87
C GLY A 161 -1.69 -8.83 -13.78
N VAL A 162 -2.74 -8.25 -13.19
CA VAL A 162 -3.79 -7.49 -13.91
C VAL A 162 -3.86 -6.01 -13.53
N GLY A 163 -2.88 -5.52 -12.77
CA GLY A 163 -2.80 -4.12 -12.33
C GLY A 163 -3.61 -3.80 -11.06
N GLY A 164 -4.14 -4.81 -10.38
CA GLY A 164 -4.68 -4.70 -9.03
C GLY A 164 -3.59 -4.75 -7.97
N GLU A 165 -3.95 -4.46 -6.73
CA GLU A 165 -3.03 -4.41 -5.59
C GLU A 165 -3.62 -5.11 -4.37
N VAL A 166 -2.79 -5.81 -3.60
CA VAL A 166 -3.14 -6.31 -2.26
C VAL A 166 -2.22 -5.68 -1.24
N ILE A 167 -2.81 -4.97 -0.27
CA ILE A 167 -2.11 -4.34 0.85
C ILE A 167 -2.46 -5.11 2.13
N SER A 168 -1.46 -5.74 2.75
CA SER A 168 -1.66 -6.46 4.01
C SER A 168 -0.87 -5.80 5.13
N LEU A 169 -1.54 -5.57 6.26
CA LEU A 169 -0.91 -4.99 7.44
C LEU A 169 -0.47 -6.08 8.42
N LEU A 170 0.51 -5.73 9.27
CA LEU A 170 0.83 -6.50 10.46
C LEU A 170 -0.04 -6.01 11.62
N GLY A 171 -0.85 -6.91 12.17
CA GLY A 171 -1.61 -6.68 13.38
C GLY A 171 -0.83 -7.07 14.63
N ASN A 172 -1.41 -6.88 15.80
CA ASN A 172 -0.69 -7.19 17.03
C ASN A 172 -0.42 -8.68 17.18
N HIS A 173 -1.22 -9.57 16.57
CA HIS A 173 -1.02 -11.01 16.63
C HIS A 173 0.20 -11.49 15.82
N GLU A 174 0.49 -10.91 14.65
CA GLU A 174 1.74 -11.20 13.92
C GLU A 174 2.98 -10.79 14.74
N TRP A 175 2.89 -9.65 15.43
CA TRP A 175 3.95 -9.17 16.32
C TRP A 175 4.12 -10.03 17.57
N MET A 176 3.02 -10.40 18.23
CA MET A 176 3.02 -11.31 19.37
C MET A 176 3.69 -12.64 19.01
N ASN A 177 3.33 -13.21 17.86
CA ASN A 177 3.91 -14.46 17.36
C ASN A 177 5.42 -14.36 17.13
N THR A 178 5.88 -13.27 16.51
CA THR A 178 7.32 -13.03 16.27
C THR A 178 8.10 -12.75 17.57
N ILE A 179 7.45 -12.15 18.57
CA ILE A 179 8.03 -11.91 19.90
C ILE A 179 8.20 -13.23 20.68
N GLY A 180 7.36 -14.23 20.38
CA GLY A 180 7.25 -15.48 21.13
C GLY A 180 6.15 -15.45 22.19
N ASP A 181 5.15 -14.57 22.03
CA ASP A 181 3.94 -14.53 22.83
C ASP A 181 2.81 -15.25 22.10
N TRP A 182 2.54 -16.47 22.51
CA TRP A 182 1.64 -17.43 21.90
C TRP A 182 0.39 -17.67 22.75
N ARG A 183 0.02 -16.71 23.62
CA ARG A 183 -1.19 -16.82 24.47
C ARG A 183 -2.49 -17.06 23.68
N TYR A 184 -2.53 -16.68 22.41
CA TYR A 184 -3.70 -16.81 21.54
C TYR A 184 -3.52 -17.81 20.40
N VAL A 185 -2.38 -18.51 20.36
CA VAL A 185 -2.16 -19.60 19.41
C VAL A 185 -3.17 -20.69 19.71
N TYR A 186 -3.95 -21.07 18.70
CA TYR A 186 -4.97 -22.08 18.87
C TYR A 186 -4.29 -23.43 19.16
N PRO A 187 -4.79 -24.25 20.11
CA PRO A 187 -4.03 -25.42 20.57
C PRO A 187 -3.67 -26.43 19.47
N SER A 188 -4.57 -26.67 18.51
CA SER A 188 -4.34 -27.57 17.37
C SER A 188 -3.42 -26.97 16.30
N GLU A 189 -3.23 -25.65 16.28
CA GLU A 189 -2.45 -24.98 15.22
C GLU A 189 -0.99 -25.43 15.26
N ILE A 190 -0.46 -25.79 16.43
CA ILE A 190 0.90 -26.33 16.54
C ILE A 190 1.09 -27.58 15.67
N GLU A 191 0.04 -28.39 15.50
CA GLU A 191 0.07 -29.62 14.71
C GLU A 191 0.16 -29.32 13.21
N THR A 192 -0.44 -28.21 12.74
CA THR A 192 -0.39 -27.81 11.31
C THR A 192 1.03 -27.43 10.88
N PHE A 193 1.83 -26.90 11.81
CA PHE A 193 3.27 -26.66 11.63
C PHE A 193 4.14 -27.89 11.96
N GLY A 194 3.56 -28.96 12.48
CA GLY A 194 4.20 -30.23 12.84
C GLY A 194 4.97 -30.24 14.18
N SER A 195 5.43 -29.09 14.69
CA SER A 195 6.00 -28.98 16.04
C SER A 195 6.13 -27.52 16.50
N ILE A 196 6.28 -27.31 17.81
CA ILE A 196 6.61 -26.01 18.40
C ILE A 196 7.85 -25.39 17.75
N SER A 197 8.92 -26.17 17.53
CA SER A 197 10.16 -25.67 16.93
C SER A 197 9.95 -25.27 15.46
N ALA A 198 9.17 -26.03 14.71
CA ALA A 198 8.86 -25.73 13.32
C ALA A 198 8.00 -24.46 13.19
N ARG A 199 6.97 -24.30 14.03
CA ARG A 199 6.16 -23.06 14.09
C ARG A 199 7.01 -21.85 14.49
N GLN A 200 7.79 -21.98 15.56
CA GLN A 200 8.68 -20.91 16.01
C GLN A 200 9.66 -20.49 14.91
N LYS A 201 10.24 -21.47 14.20
CA LYS A 201 11.09 -21.17 13.04
C LYS A 201 10.28 -20.44 11.97
N ALA A 202 9.09 -20.91 11.59
CA ALA A 202 8.26 -20.31 10.56
C ALA A 202 7.94 -18.83 10.83
N VAL A 203 7.43 -18.51 12.03
CA VAL A 203 6.99 -17.14 12.41
C VAL A 203 8.15 -16.18 12.75
N THR A 204 9.40 -16.67 12.80
CA THR A 204 10.57 -15.82 13.09
C THR A 204 11.50 -15.73 11.88
N ILE A 205 12.35 -16.72 11.70
CA ILE A 205 13.42 -16.73 10.70
C ILE A 205 13.05 -17.49 9.41
N GLY A 206 11.92 -18.18 9.41
CA GLY A 206 11.45 -19.04 8.33
C GLY A 206 10.63 -18.28 7.29
N TRP A 207 9.78 -19.01 6.58
CA TRP A 207 9.03 -18.49 5.44
C TRP A 207 8.07 -17.36 5.87
N LEU A 208 7.26 -17.58 6.92
CA LEU A 208 6.22 -16.62 7.31
C LEU A 208 6.81 -15.30 7.85
N GLY A 209 7.79 -15.39 8.74
CA GLY A 209 8.51 -14.20 9.22
C GLY A 209 9.31 -13.49 8.12
N SER A 210 9.67 -14.17 7.03
CA SER A 210 10.26 -13.54 5.84
C SER A 210 9.21 -12.82 5.00
N THR A 211 8.06 -13.45 4.77
CA THR A 211 6.89 -12.86 4.09
C THR A 211 6.42 -11.60 4.79
N TRP A 212 6.25 -11.62 6.12
CA TRP A 212 5.91 -10.42 6.90
C TRP A 212 6.91 -9.29 6.73
N ALA A 213 8.19 -9.60 6.63
CA ALA A 213 9.23 -8.58 6.49
C ALA A 213 9.33 -7.98 5.08
N SER A 214 8.88 -8.70 4.04
CA SER A 214 8.99 -8.25 2.65
C SER A 214 7.69 -7.65 2.12
N ASN A 215 6.54 -8.20 2.51
CA ASN A 215 5.27 -7.97 1.81
C ASN A 215 4.19 -7.31 2.68
N TYR A 216 4.49 -7.05 3.96
CA TYR A 216 3.54 -6.48 4.92
C TYR A 216 4.09 -5.18 5.53
N THR A 217 3.20 -4.26 5.89
CA THR A 217 3.54 -3.00 6.57
C THR A 217 2.77 -2.85 7.88
N SER A 218 3.22 -2.01 8.81
CA SER A 218 2.44 -1.77 10.06
C SER A 218 1.41 -0.63 9.91
N ALA A 219 1.57 0.20 8.89
CA ALA A 219 0.59 1.19 8.47
C ALA A 219 0.64 1.32 6.95
N ALA A 220 -0.48 1.75 6.35
CA ALA A 220 -0.53 2.10 4.95
C ALA A 220 -1.20 3.44 4.70
N ARG A 221 -0.69 4.15 3.69
CA ARG A 221 -1.36 5.29 3.08
C ARG A 221 -1.75 4.87 1.67
N LEU A 222 -3.04 4.90 1.36
CA LEU A 222 -3.54 4.59 0.02
C LEU A 222 -4.08 5.86 -0.62
N PRO A 223 -3.31 6.48 -1.54
CA PRO A 223 -3.85 7.57 -2.33
C PRO A 223 -4.99 7.09 -3.22
N LEU A 224 -6.05 7.88 -3.34
CA LEU A 224 -7.22 7.57 -4.16
C LEU A 224 -6.98 7.88 -5.64
N HIS A 225 -5.96 8.68 -5.95
CA HIS A 225 -5.57 9.04 -7.32
C HIS A 225 -4.05 8.95 -7.50
N SER A 226 -3.60 8.50 -8.67
CA SER A 226 -2.18 8.22 -8.97
C SER A 226 -1.25 9.42 -8.86
N LEU A 227 -1.77 10.65 -9.00
CA LEU A 227 -0.97 11.89 -8.86
C LEU A 227 -0.39 12.11 -7.47
N LEU A 228 -1.00 11.49 -6.46
CA LEU A 228 -0.52 11.55 -5.09
C LEU A 228 0.54 10.48 -4.79
N GLY A 229 0.82 9.62 -5.76
CA GLY A 229 1.78 8.52 -5.72
C GLY A 229 1.15 7.13 -5.62
N PRO A 230 1.96 6.07 -5.75
CA PRO A 230 1.54 4.70 -5.45
C PRO A 230 1.17 4.53 -3.96
N PRO A 231 0.56 3.39 -3.58
CA PRO A 231 0.40 3.03 -2.18
C PRO A 231 1.69 3.22 -1.38
N ASN A 232 1.55 3.68 -0.15
CA ASN A 232 2.63 4.02 0.79
C ASN A 232 3.56 5.17 0.36
N THR A 233 3.16 5.99 -0.61
CA THR A 233 3.83 7.28 -0.84
C THR A 233 3.69 8.17 0.38
N ASP A 234 4.84 8.59 0.92
CA ASP A 234 4.93 9.40 2.12
C ASP A 234 4.18 10.73 2.03
N TYR A 235 3.62 11.15 3.15
CA TYR A 235 3.05 12.48 3.35
C TYR A 235 3.72 13.21 4.53
N PRO A 236 4.20 14.45 4.32
CA PRO A 236 4.42 15.06 3.00
C PRO A 236 5.45 14.24 2.21
N PRO A 237 5.34 14.17 0.87
CA PRO A 237 6.33 13.47 0.06
C PRO A 237 7.67 14.19 0.08
N GLU A 238 8.72 13.52 -0.39
CA GLU A 238 10.04 14.14 -0.52
C GLU A 238 9.96 15.44 -1.32
N LYS A 239 10.65 16.47 -0.85
CA LYS A 239 10.67 17.80 -1.49
C LYS A 239 11.23 17.68 -2.91
N GLY A 240 10.50 18.22 -3.88
CA GLY A 240 10.89 18.16 -5.29
C GLY A 240 10.56 16.85 -6.00
N SER A 241 9.97 15.88 -5.30
CA SER A 241 9.42 14.68 -5.96
C SER A 241 8.29 15.06 -6.93
N MET A 242 8.05 14.20 -7.92
CA MET A 242 6.96 14.39 -8.90
C MET A 242 5.56 14.46 -8.24
N TYR A 243 5.41 13.92 -7.03
CA TYR A 243 4.14 13.92 -6.28
C TYR A 243 3.95 15.16 -5.40
N ALA A 244 4.99 15.99 -5.22
CA ALA A 244 4.97 17.11 -4.28
C ALA A 244 3.89 18.15 -4.62
N ARG A 245 3.67 18.41 -5.91
CA ARG A 245 2.70 19.42 -6.39
C ARG A 245 1.26 19.01 -6.07
N ALA A 246 0.87 17.79 -6.46
CA ALA A 246 -0.47 17.25 -6.18
C ALA A 246 -0.74 17.10 -4.68
N ASN A 247 0.28 16.70 -3.90
CA ASN A 247 0.18 16.60 -2.43
C ASN A 247 0.12 17.98 -1.72
N ALA A 248 0.37 19.09 -2.43
CA ALA A 248 0.15 20.45 -1.95
C ALA A 248 -1.14 21.09 -2.50
N GLY A 249 -1.84 20.38 -3.41
CA GLY A 249 -3.02 20.87 -4.12
C GLY A 249 -4.35 20.42 -3.50
N PRO A 250 -5.46 20.57 -4.26
CA PRO A 250 -6.82 20.23 -3.79
C PRO A 250 -7.03 18.74 -3.53
N LEU A 251 -6.18 17.88 -4.12
CA LEU A 251 -6.16 16.43 -3.90
C LEU A 251 -5.27 16.00 -2.74
N SER A 252 -4.58 16.91 -2.05
CA SER A 252 -3.55 16.58 -1.03
C SER A 252 -3.95 15.51 0.01
N HIS A 253 -5.24 15.47 0.37
CA HIS A 253 -5.79 14.53 1.35
C HIS A 253 -6.73 13.49 0.73
N ALA A 254 -6.81 13.37 -0.60
CA ALA A 254 -7.56 12.31 -1.28
C ALA A 254 -6.80 10.97 -1.16
N ALA A 255 -6.65 10.51 0.08
CA ALA A 255 -5.97 9.30 0.49
C ALA A 255 -6.59 8.76 1.78
N PHE A 256 -6.53 7.46 1.99
CA PHE A 256 -6.98 6.80 3.21
C PHE A 256 -5.77 6.29 3.98
N SER A 257 -5.82 6.37 5.31
CA SER A 257 -4.87 5.64 6.17
C SER A 257 -5.49 4.32 6.60
N PHE A 258 -4.71 3.26 6.55
CA PHE A 258 -5.04 1.95 7.09
C PHE A 258 -4.02 1.60 8.17
N VAL A 259 -4.51 1.13 9.31
CA VAL A 259 -3.72 0.75 10.47
C VAL A 259 -4.45 -0.36 11.22
N HIS A 260 -3.75 -1.26 11.89
CA HIS A 260 -4.43 -2.32 12.62
C HIS A 260 -5.21 -1.79 13.84
N GLY A 261 -4.53 -1.21 14.83
CA GLY A 261 -5.17 -0.64 16.01
C GLY A 261 -5.69 0.77 15.78
N GLY A 262 -4.78 1.73 15.54
CA GLY A 262 -5.18 3.13 15.38
C GLY A 262 -4.02 4.11 15.47
N LEU A 263 -4.12 5.28 14.83
CA LEU A 263 -3.10 6.33 14.90
C LEU A 263 -3.37 7.26 16.08
N ALA A 264 -2.82 6.97 17.26
CA ALA A 264 -3.05 7.80 18.44
C ALA A 264 -2.59 9.25 18.22
N PRO A 265 -3.36 10.27 18.64
CA PRO A 265 -2.95 11.68 18.51
C PRO A 265 -1.62 12.00 19.20
N THR A 266 -1.29 11.25 20.25
CA THR A 266 -0.07 11.38 21.05
C THR A 266 1.12 10.64 20.45
N TYR A 267 0.92 9.80 19.42
CA TYR A 267 2.00 9.04 18.80
C TYR A 267 2.94 9.99 18.03
N PRO A 268 4.26 9.97 18.29
CA PRO A 268 5.15 11.03 17.84
C PRO A 268 5.64 10.81 16.40
N ASN A 269 5.63 9.56 15.92
CA ASN A 269 6.18 9.18 14.61
C ASN A 269 5.10 9.08 13.53
N LEU A 270 4.13 10.01 13.54
CA LEU A 270 3.10 10.09 12.51
C LEU A 270 3.58 10.72 11.20
N GLN A 271 4.78 11.30 11.13
CA GLN A 271 5.31 11.92 9.91
C GLN A 271 6.79 11.58 9.67
N PRO A 272 7.20 11.40 8.39
CA PRO A 272 6.32 11.26 7.22
C PRO A 272 5.47 9.97 7.31
N PHE A 273 4.20 10.05 6.91
CA PHE A 273 3.27 8.90 6.96
C PHE A 273 3.18 8.21 5.59
N PRO A 274 3.28 6.86 5.50
CA PRO A 274 3.42 5.90 6.59
C PRO A 274 4.88 5.52 6.90
N GLY A 275 5.85 6.08 6.17
CA GLY A 275 7.26 5.69 6.19
C GLY A 275 7.91 5.71 7.58
N ALA A 276 7.59 6.70 8.42
CA ALA A 276 8.13 6.76 9.78
C ALA A 276 7.74 5.53 10.63
N ILE A 277 6.48 5.10 10.55
CA ILE A 277 5.98 3.90 11.24
C ILE A 277 6.61 2.64 10.63
N ASN A 278 6.61 2.54 9.31
CA ASN A 278 7.09 1.35 8.61
C ASN A 278 8.60 1.14 8.76
N ASN A 279 9.39 2.22 8.88
CA ASN A 279 10.82 2.15 9.16
C ASN A 279 11.11 1.64 10.59
N LEU A 280 10.33 2.07 11.58
CA LEU A 280 10.42 1.54 12.95
C LEU A 280 10.02 0.06 12.98
N SER A 281 8.93 -0.29 12.29
CA SER A 281 8.46 -1.66 12.10
C SER A 281 9.53 -2.55 11.51
N ALA A 282 10.11 -2.18 10.37
CA ALA A 282 11.17 -2.95 9.71
C ALA A 282 12.42 -3.09 10.60
N SER A 283 12.80 -2.05 11.33
CA SER A 283 13.93 -2.10 12.26
C SER A 283 13.69 -3.08 13.42
N LEU A 284 12.54 -2.98 14.08
CA LEU A 284 12.21 -3.85 15.21
C LEU A 284 12.00 -5.30 14.77
N LEU A 285 11.31 -5.53 13.66
CA LEU A 285 11.09 -6.87 13.11
C LEU A 285 12.42 -7.54 12.76
N ARG A 286 13.37 -6.82 12.16
CA ARG A 286 14.72 -7.31 11.91
C ARG A 286 15.43 -7.74 13.21
N LYS A 287 15.31 -6.95 14.29
CA LYS A 287 15.91 -7.29 15.61
C LYS A 287 15.29 -8.54 16.22
N LEU A 288 13.96 -8.69 16.12
CA LEU A 288 13.25 -9.89 16.59
C LEU A 288 13.72 -11.14 15.84
N ARG A 289 13.79 -11.05 14.51
CA ARG A 289 14.23 -12.16 13.66
C ARG A 289 15.70 -12.50 13.86
N SER A 290 16.56 -11.53 14.21
CA SER A 290 17.97 -11.77 14.50
C SER A 290 18.27 -12.30 15.91
N ARG A 291 17.26 -12.49 16.79
CA ARG A 291 17.49 -13.06 18.12
C ARG A 291 18.04 -14.48 18.00
N SER A 292 19.16 -14.73 18.67
CA SER A 292 19.81 -16.03 18.70
C SER A 292 20.34 -16.35 20.11
N PRO A 293 19.86 -17.44 20.75
CA PRO A 293 18.75 -18.28 20.30
C PRO A 293 17.41 -17.51 20.34
N GLN A 294 16.41 -18.00 19.61
CA GLN A 294 15.03 -17.55 19.82
C GLN A 294 14.55 -18.02 21.20
N PRO A 295 13.89 -17.16 22.00
CA PRO A 295 13.41 -17.53 23.34
C PRO A 295 12.28 -18.55 23.23
N PRO A 296 12.11 -19.47 24.20
CA PRO A 296 10.98 -20.40 24.17
C PRO A 296 9.64 -19.63 24.26
N PRO A 297 8.58 -20.08 23.57
CA PRO A 297 7.32 -19.35 23.50
C PRO A 297 6.57 -19.31 24.84
N HIS A 298 5.92 -18.19 25.11
CA HIS A 298 5.02 -17.98 26.25
C HIS A 298 3.58 -18.26 25.83
N PRO A 299 2.74 -18.98 26.60
CA PRO A 299 3.03 -19.80 27.78
C PRO A 299 3.56 -21.21 27.40
N PRO A 300 4.12 -22.00 28.35
CA PRO A 300 4.22 -21.77 29.80
C PRO A 300 5.47 -20.99 30.23
N HIS A 301 6.36 -20.63 29.30
CA HIS A 301 7.58 -19.90 29.61
C HIS A 301 7.28 -18.44 29.99
N ALA A 302 8.26 -17.75 30.56
CA ALA A 302 8.13 -16.31 30.86
C ALA A 302 7.95 -15.51 29.56
N TYR A 303 7.20 -14.41 29.62
CA TYR A 303 7.02 -13.51 28.49
C TYR A 303 8.38 -13.00 27.97
N PRO A 304 8.74 -13.24 26.69
CA PRO A 304 10.08 -12.91 26.19
C PRO A 304 10.39 -11.41 26.12
N GLY A 305 9.37 -10.55 25.99
CA GLY A 305 9.54 -9.11 25.81
C GLY A 305 10.17 -8.72 24.47
N LEU A 306 10.49 -7.43 24.31
CA LEU A 306 11.15 -6.87 23.13
C LEU A 306 12.67 -7.12 23.16
N PRO A 307 13.38 -7.13 22.01
CA PRO A 307 14.77 -7.58 21.94
C PRO A 307 15.70 -6.62 22.69
N ALA A 308 16.88 -7.11 23.11
CA ALA A 308 17.93 -6.22 23.57
C ALA A 308 18.27 -5.18 22.47
N GLY A 309 18.51 -3.93 22.86
CA GLY A 309 18.77 -2.84 21.92
C GLY A 309 17.53 -2.28 21.23
N THR A 310 16.32 -2.63 21.69
CA THR A 310 15.08 -1.94 21.28
C THR A 310 15.14 -0.47 21.68
N THR A 311 14.89 0.44 20.74
CA THR A 311 14.86 1.89 21.02
C THR A 311 13.54 2.27 21.70
N ARG A 312 13.46 3.49 22.22
CA ARG A 312 12.21 4.00 22.82
C ARG A 312 11.09 4.07 21.78
N GLU A 313 11.41 4.49 20.56
CA GLU A 313 10.48 4.64 19.44
C GLU A 313 9.97 3.27 18.97
N GLU A 314 10.86 2.28 18.86
CA GLU A 314 10.48 0.89 18.56
C GLU A 314 9.62 0.29 19.68
N ALA A 315 9.96 0.52 20.94
CA ALA A 315 9.13 0.05 22.06
C ALA A 315 7.74 0.71 22.05
N ARG A 316 7.65 1.98 21.67
CA ARG A 316 6.39 2.70 21.56
C ARG A 316 5.55 2.26 20.36
N LEU A 317 6.16 1.81 19.26
CA LEU A 317 5.44 1.17 18.14
C LEU A 317 4.57 0.01 18.63
N TYR A 318 5.11 -0.83 19.52
CA TYR A 318 4.41 -1.95 20.15
C TYR A 318 3.67 -1.56 21.46
N GLY A 319 3.73 -0.29 21.86
CA GLY A 319 3.08 0.20 23.07
C GLY A 319 1.56 0.33 22.91
N SER A 320 0.84 0.56 24.01
CA SER A 320 -0.61 0.72 24.01
C SER A 320 -1.12 1.95 23.25
N ASP A 321 -0.28 2.97 23.07
CA ASP A 321 -0.54 4.14 22.23
C ASP A 321 0.09 4.02 20.83
N GLY A 322 0.69 2.86 20.52
CA GLY A 322 1.25 2.55 19.22
C GLY A 322 0.18 2.09 18.22
N PRO A 323 0.53 2.08 16.91
CA PRO A 323 -0.41 1.76 15.84
C PRO A 323 -1.02 0.35 15.90
N LEU A 324 -0.38 -0.57 16.63
CA LEU A 324 -0.83 -1.97 16.73
C LEU A 324 -1.88 -2.20 17.81
N TRP A 325 -1.94 -1.35 18.85
CA TRP A 325 -2.74 -1.63 20.06
C TRP A 325 -3.70 -0.50 20.45
N TYR A 326 -3.59 0.67 19.83
CA TYR A 326 -4.37 1.83 20.24
C TYR A 326 -5.86 1.65 19.92
N ARG A 327 -6.71 1.68 20.97
CA ARG A 327 -8.17 1.51 20.86
C ARG A 327 -8.97 2.79 21.04
N GLY A 328 -8.33 3.92 21.31
CA GLY A 328 -9.04 5.15 21.70
C GLY A 328 -10.02 5.66 20.64
N TRP A 329 -9.77 5.41 19.35
CA TRP A 329 -10.71 5.75 18.28
C TRP A 329 -12.00 4.95 18.29
N ALA A 330 -11.98 3.75 18.86
CA ALA A 330 -13.14 2.88 19.02
C ALA A 330 -13.83 3.09 20.37
N GLU A 331 -13.06 3.24 21.45
CA GLU A 331 -13.57 3.17 22.82
C GLU A 331 -13.87 4.53 23.46
N GLU A 332 -13.27 5.64 22.99
CA GLU A 332 -13.53 6.96 23.58
C GLU A 332 -14.86 7.56 23.13
N GLU A 333 -15.35 8.52 23.92
CA GLU A 333 -16.54 9.32 23.64
C GLU A 333 -16.43 10.09 22.31
N GLU A 334 -17.55 10.16 21.56
CA GLU A 334 -17.61 10.76 20.22
C GLU A 334 -17.02 12.17 20.16
N TYR A 335 -17.34 13.02 21.13
CA TYR A 335 -16.86 14.40 21.13
C TYR A 335 -15.33 14.49 21.25
N LYS A 336 -14.67 13.58 21.99
CA LYS A 336 -13.20 13.56 22.12
C LYS A 336 -12.54 13.09 20.84
N VAL A 337 -13.11 12.05 20.24
CA VAL A 337 -12.64 11.50 18.96
C VAL A 337 -12.75 12.56 17.87
N CYS A 338 -13.90 13.22 17.75
CA CYS A 338 -14.12 14.24 16.73
C CYS A 338 -13.33 15.53 16.95
N GLU A 339 -12.95 15.84 18.18
CA GLU A 339 -12.05 16.97 18.48
C GLU A 339 -10.61 16.72 17.98
N LYS A 340 -10.14 15.45 18.01
CA LYS A 340 -8.73 15.12 17.74
C LYS A 340 -8.46 14.58 16.34
N VAL A 341 -9.45 13.98 15.68
CA VAL A 341 -9.24 13.26 14.40
C VAL A 341 -8.63 14.15 13.30
N ASP A 342 -9.05 15.41 13.20
CA ASP A 342 -8.58 16.31 12.15
C ASP A 342 -7.08 16.59 12.23
N GLU A 343 -6.52 16.65 13.45
CA GLU A 343 -5.07 16.81 13.65
C GLU A 343 -4.29 15.62 13.07
N VAL A 344 -4.79 14.40 13.29
CA VAL A 344 -4.13 13.17 12.82
C VAL A 344 -4.28 13.01 11.31
N LEU A 345 -5.45 13.29 10.76
CA LEU A 345 -5.68 13.29 9.31
C LEU A 345 -4.81 14.31 8.58
N GLN A 346 -4.64 15.51 9.16
CA GLN A 346 -3.76 16.55 8.63
C GLN A 346 -2.27 16.15 8.65
N LYS A 347 -1.82 15.48 9.73
CA LYS A 347 -0.44 14.96 9.81
C LYS A 347 -0.19 13.86 8.78
N THR A 348 -1.18 13.00 8.54
CA THR A 348 -1.03 11.83 7.66
C THR A 348 -1.36 12.13 6.19
N GLY A 349 -1.94 13.29 5.89
CA GLY A 349 -2.37 13.66 4.55
C GLY A 349 -3.44 12.72 4.02
N THR A 350 -4.41 12.39 4.89
CA THR A 350 -5.51 11.47 4.58
C THR A 350 -6.86 12.10 4.93
N ARG A 351 -7.92 11.63 4.27
CA ARG A 351 -9.30 12.06 4.54
C ARG A 351 -9.97 11.18 5.57
N ARG A 352 -9.57 9.91 5.63
CA ARG A 352 -10.16 8.90 6.53
C ARG A 352 -9.08 8.00 7.10
N MET A 353 -9.35 7.51 8.30
CA MET A 353 -8.58 6.50 9.00
C MET A 353 -9.42 5.25 9.15
N VAL A 354 -8.92 4.14 8.63
CA VAL A 354 -9.56 2.81 8.65
C VAL A 354 -8.76 1.89 9.56
N MET A 355 -9.43 1.17 10.45
CA MET A 355 -8.78 0.29 11.44
C MET A 355 -9.56 -0.97 11.80
N GLY A 356 -8.84 -2.00 12.25
CA GLY A 356 -9.37 -3.25 12.80
C GLY A 356 -9.26 -3.30 14.33
N HIS A 357 -8.78 -4.43 14.88
CA HIS A 357 -8.35 -4.66 16.28
C HIS A 357 -9.41 -4.59 17.39
N THR A 358 -10.39 -3.69 17.24
CA THR A 358 -11.43 -3.42 18.25
C THR A 358 -12.79 -3.86 17.72
N PRO A 359 -13.19 -5.11 18.02
CA PRO A 359 -14.32 -5.72 17.35
C PRO A 359 -15.63 -5.03 17.73
N HIS A 360 -16.39 -4.64 16.70
CA HIS A 360 -17.78 -4.24 16.77
C HIS A 360 -18.64 -5.30 16.09
N LEU A 361 -19.05 -6.31 16.86
CA LEU A 361 -19.57 -7.58 16.35
C LEU A 361 -20.83 -7.49 15.48
N GLN A 362 -21.49 -6.34 15.43
CA GLN A 362 -22.76 -6.15 14.71
C GLN A 362 -22.60 -5.45 13.37
N SER A 363 -21.68 -4.49 13.28
CA SER A 363 -21.55 -3.61 12.12
C SER A 363 -20.23 -2.88 12.10
N ILE A 364 -19.80 -2.48 10.90
CA ILE A 364 -18.74 -1.49 10.73
C ILE A 364 -19.20 -0.16 11.36
N VAL A 365 -18.32 0.51 12.07
CA VAL A 365 -18.64 1.78 12.75
C VAL A 365 -17.97 2.95 12.05
N ALA A 366 -18.79 3.93 11.63
CA ALA A 366 -18.33 5.21 11.09
C ALA A 366 -18.52 6.32 12.13
N ARG A 367 -17.43 7.02 12.48
CA ARG A 367 -17.42 8.11 13.46
C ARG A 367 -17.04 9.45 12.83
N CYS A 368 -17.49 10.55 13.41
CA CYS A 368 -17.13 11.91 12.99
C CYS A 368 -17.35 12.19 11.50
N GLY A 369 -18.51 11.78 10.96
CA GLY A 369 -18.81 11.90 9.52
C GLY A 369 -17.99 10.93 8.65
N GLY A 370 -17.63 9.77 9.23
CA GLY A 370 -16.82 8.73 8.61
C GLY A 370 -15.33 9.04 8.52
N LYS A 371 -14.83 10.05 9.24
CA LYS A 371 -13.37 10.33 9.30
C LYS A 371 -12.62 9.17 9.95
N VAL A 372 -13.27 8.45 10.85
CA VAL A 372 -12.79 7.19 11.45
C VAL A 372 -13.74 6.08 11.05
N LEU A 373 -13.19 4.97 10.56
CA LEU A 373 -13.91 3.78 10.13
C LEU A 373 -13.31 2.57 10.86
N ILE A 374 -14.11 1.91 11.70
CA ILE A 374 -13.71 0.71 12.45
C ILE A 374 -14.36 -0.49 11.77
N ILE A 375 -13.53 -1.33 11.16
CA ILE A 375 -13.97 -2.38 10.23
C ILE A 375 -13.79 -3.80 10.77
N ASP A 376 -13.22 -3.95 11.96
CA ASP A 376 -13.24 -5.23 12.64
C ASP A 376 -14.63 -5.48 13.23
N THR A 377 -15.35 -6.39 12.59
CA THR A 377 -16.66 -6.88 13.04
C THR A 377 -16.58 -8.27 13.63
N GLY A 378 -15.38 -8.80 13.91
CA GLY A 378 -15.18 -10.14 14.44
C GLY A 378 -15.64 -11.22 13.47
N ILE A 379 -15.19 -11.18 12.20
CA ILE A 379 -15.65 -12.11 11.15
C ILE A 379 -15.25 -13.57 11.39
N SER A 380 -14.26 -13.80 12.25
CA SER A 380 -13.80 -15.14 12.63
C SER A 380 -14.86 -15.89 13.46
N HIS A 381 -14.92 -17.21 13.32
CA HIS A 381 -15.65 -18.12 14.20
C HIS A 381 -15.27 -17.96 15.67
N ALA A 382 -14.08 -17.43 15.99
CA ALA A 382 -13.70 -17.12 17.37
C ALA A 382 -14.52 -15.98 18.01
N TYR A 383 -15.18 -15.16 17.18
CA TYR A 383 -15.95 -13.98 17.61
C TYR A 383 -17.42 -14.04 17.20
N GLU A 384 -17.77 -14.81 16.15
CA GLU A 384 -19.14 -15.00 15.67
C GLU A 384 -19.84 -13.67 15.32
N GLY A 385 -19.06 -12.68 14.88
CA GLY A 385 -19.58 -11.37 14.51
C GLY A 385 -20.05 -11.29 13.06
N ALA A 386 -20.55 -10.13 12.66
CA ALA A 386 -21.08 -9.91 11.33
C ALA A 386 -20.00 -10.06 10.26
N LEU A 387 -20.18 -10.99 9.33
CA LEU A 387 -19.32 -11.14 8.16
C LEU A 387 -19.44 -9.91 7.26
N SER A 388 -18.40 -9.07 7.25
CA SER A 388 -18.46 -7.74 6.64
C SER A 388 -17.20 -7.36 5.88
N ALA A 389 -17.35 -6.44 4.93
CA ALA A 389 -16.25 -5.77 4.24
C ALA A 389 -16.56 -4.28 4.05
N LEU A 390 -15.54 -3.43 4.12
CA LEU A 390 -15.64 -2.03 3.74
C LEU A 390 -15.45 -1.89 2.23
N SER A 391 -16.38 -1.25 1.54
CA SER A 391 -16.26 -0.89 0.13
C SER A 391 -16.10 0.62 -0.03
N ILE A 392 -15.10 1.04 -0.80
CA ILE A 392 -14.83 2.43 -1.13
C ILE A 392 -14.80 2.56 -2.65
N GLU A 393 -15.72 3.34 -3.18
CA GLU A 393 -15.75 3.72 -4.59
C GLU A 393 -15.37 5.19 -4.72
N TYR A 394 -14.34 5.46 -5.52
CA TYR A 394 -13.83 6.80 -5.78
C TYR A 394 -13.93 7.12 -7.27
N THR A 395 -14.43 8.30 -7.62
CA THR A 395 -14.35 8.83 -8.98
C THR A 395 -13.83 10.25 -9.02
N LEU A 396 -13.13 10.58 -10.10
CA LEU A 396 -12.70 11.93 -10.42
C LEU A 396 -13.03 12.21 -11.87
N GLU A 397 -13.92 13.18 -12.09
CA GLU A 397 -14.51 13.49 -13.39
C GLU A 397 -14.27 14.96 -13.75
N PRO A 398 -13.91 15.27 -15.00
CA PRO A 398 -13.87 16.67 -15.43
C PRO A 398 -15.28 17.28 -15.48
N VAL A 399 -15.39 18.54 -15.08
CA VAL A 399 -16.65 19.28 -15.19
C VAL A 399 -16.66 20.12 -16.48
N LYS A 400 -17.82 20.21 -17.14
CA LYS A 400 -17.99 21.02 -18.35
C LYS A 400 -17.76 22.50 -17.98
N GLY A 401 -16.80 23.13 -18.64
CA GLY A 401 -16.40 24.51 -18.34
C GLY A 401 -15.11 24.64 -17.51
N GLY A 402 -14.51 23.53 -17.09
CA GLY A 402 -13.27 23.50 -16.29
C GLY A 402 -13.50 22.88 -14.91
N GLY A 403 -12.41 22.63 -14.18
CA GLY A 403 -12.46 22.01 -12.86
C GLY A 403 -12.71 20.50 -12.87
N TRP A 404 -12.93 19.97 -11.66
CA TRP A 404 -13.07 18.56 -11.38
C TRP A 404 -14.15 18.30 -10.34
N LYS A 405 -14.87 17.20 -10.53
CA LYS A 405 -15.82 16.64 -9.58
C LYS A 405 -15.23 15.35 -9.03
N GLU A 406 -14.89 15.40 -7.75
CA GLU A 406 -14.46 14.27 -6.95
C GLU A 406 -15.69 13.69 -6.23
N GLN A 407 -15.88 12.38 -6.33
CA GLN A 407 -16.92 11.67 -5.61
C GLN A 407 -16.33 10.47 -4.88
N GLU A 408 -16.81 10.26 -3.66
CA GLU A 408 -16.42 9.16 -2.80
C GLU A 408 -17.68 8.56 -2.17
N VAL A 409 -17.83 7.25 -2.29
CA VAL A 409 -18.93 6.48 -1.69
C VAL A 409 -18.32 5.37 -0.85
N VAL A 410 -18.65 5.33 0.44
CA VAL A 410 -18.16 4.32 1.38
C VAL A 410 -19.35 3.53 1.93
N LYS A 411 -19.28 2.21 1.83
CA LYS A 411 -20.32 1.29 2.29
C LYS A 411 -19.74 0.21 3.19
N ALA A 412 -20.54 -0.27 4.13
CA ALA A 412 -20.33 -1.58 4.73
C ALA A 412 -21.13 -2.61 3.93
N LEU A 413 -20.45 -3.65 3.47
CA LEU A 413 -21.06 -4.79 2.80
C LEU A 413 -21.21 -5.93 3.81
N TYR A 414 -22.29 -6.69 3.71
CA TYR A 414 -22.53 -7.81 4.61
C TYR A 414 -23.03 -9.04 3.85
N THR A 415 -22.72 -10.24 4.35
CA THR A 415 -23.23 -11.49 3.76
C THR A 415 -24.68 -11.80 4.17
N GLU A 416 -25.08 -11.40 5.39
CA GLU A 416 -26.33 -11.84 6.03
C GLU A 416 -27.31 -10.70 6.36
N GLN A 417 -26.96 -9.46 6.03
CA GLN A 417 -27.81 -8.28 6.22
C GLN A 417 -27.65 -7.29 5.07
N GLU A 418 -28.48 -6.25 5.02
CA GLU A 418 -28.40 -5.22 3.97
C GLU A 418 -27.12 -4.39 4.08
N ASP A 419 -26.55 -4.04 2.92
CA ASP A 419 -25.44 -3.11 2.84
C ASP A 419 -25.80 -1.74 3.43
N GLU A 420 -24.87 -1.14 4.16
CA GLU A 420 -25.05 0.15 4.80
C GLU A 420 -24.24 1.24 4.08
N LEU A 421 -24.89 2.35 3.71
CA LEU A 421 -24.18 3.53 3.22
C LEU A 421 -23.61 4.33 4.41
N LEU A 422 -22.30 4.28 4.57
CA LEU A 422 -21.60 5.00 5.66
C LEU A 422 -21.30 6.44 5.28
N VAL A 423 -20.87 6.67 4.03
CA VAL A 423 -20.47 8.00 3.56
C VAL A 423 -20.79 8.19 2.09
N THR A 424 -21.32 9.35 1.75
CA THR A 424 -21.29 9.90 0.40
C THR A 424 -20.72 11.32 0.45
N ALA A 425 -19.65 11.58 -0.30
CA ALA A 425 -19.02 12.88 -0.37
C ALA A 425 -18.81 13.29 -1.83
N VAL A 426 -19.17 14.53 -2.14
CA VAL A 426 -18.95 15.14 -3.46
C VAL A 426 -18.24 16.47 -3.24
N ARG A 427 -17.16 16.69 -3.97
CA ARG A 427 -16.40 17.94 -3.97
C ARG A 427 -16.22 18.40 -5.40
N GLU A 428 -16.45 19.68 -5.63
CA GLU A 428 -16.10 20.34 -6.88
C GLU A 428 -14.99 21.33 -6.59
N PHE A 429 -13.98 21.36 -7.45
CA PHE A 429 -12.92 22.35 -7.34
C PHE A 429 -12.42 22.77 -8.72
N ASP A 430 -12.12 24.06 -8.80
CA ASP A 430 -11.56 24.68 -9.99
C ASP A 430 -10.05 24.51 -10.03
N GLY A 431 -9.50 24.62 -11.24
CA GLY A 431 -8.06 24.62 -11.46
C GLY A 431 -7.50 23.28 -11.94
N ASP A 432 -6.18 23.26 -12.01
CA ASP A 432 -5.42 22.13 -12.52
C ASP A 432 -5.10 21.14 -11.39
N LEU A 433 -5.09 19.84 -11.68
CA LEU A 433 -4.67 18.83 -10.68
C LEU A 433 -3.16 18.88 -10.43
N TRP A 434 -2.45 19.49 -11.38
CA TRP A 434 -1.02 19.73 -11.34
C TRP A 434 -0.81 21.09 -10.71
#